data_AF-Q155N0-F1
#
_entry.id   AF-Q155N0-F1
#
_cell.length_a   1.000
_cell.length_b   1.000
_cell.length_c   1.000
_cell.angle_alpha   90.00
_cell.angle_beta   90.00
_cell.angle_gamma   90.00
#
_symmetry.space_group_name_H-M   'P 1'
#
loop_
_entity.id
_entity.type
_entity.pdbx_description
1 polymer ?
#
loop_
_entity_poly.entity_id
_entity_poly.type
_entity_poly.pdbx_seq_one_letter_code
_entity_poly.pdbx_strand_id
1 'polypeptide(L)'
;ELPNLIEIQTSSYQWFLDEGLREMFREISPIEDFSGNLSLEFIDYSLGEPKYTVEEAKERDVTYAAPLRVKVRLINKETGEVKEQDVFMGDFPLMTETGTFIINGAERVIVSQLVRSPSVYYSDKVDKNGKRGYSATVIPNRGAW
;
A
#
# COMPACT_ATOMS: atom_id res chain seq x y z
N GLU A 1 -29.01 0.70 -16.78
CA GLU A 1 -28.82 -0.37 -15.78
C GLU A 1 -28.14 0.22 -14.56
N LEU A 2 -28.29 -0.42 -13.39
CA LEU A 2 -27.62 0.02 -12.16
C LEU A 2 -26.14 -0.40 -12.20
N PRO A 3 -25.21 0.47 -11.76
CA PRO A 3 -23.80 0.13 -11.70
C PRO A 3 -23.52 -0.92 -10.63
N ASN A 4 -22.36 -1.57 -10.70
CA ASN A 4 -21.91 -2.50 -9.69
C ASN A 4 -21.65 -1.75 -8.36
N LEU A 5 -22.45 -2.06 -7.33
CA LEU A 5 -22.42 -1.32 -6.06
C LEU A 5 -21.18 -1.61 -5.19
N ILE A 6 -20.41 -2.67 -5.51
CA ILE A 6 -19.14 -2.99 -4.84
C ILE A 6 -17.91 -2.63 -5.68
N GLU A 7 -18.12 -2.04 -6.86
CA GLU A 7 -17.06 -1.74 -7.83
C GLU A 7 -15.94 -0.88 -7.25
N ILE A 8 -16.28 0.07 -6.38
CA ILE A 8 -15.30 0.94 -5.73
C ILE A 8 -14.28 0.10 -4.93
N GLN A 9 -14.72 -0.96 -4.24
CA GLN A 9 -13.85 -1.81 -3.44
C GLN A 9 -13.00 -2.71 -4.34
N THR A 10 -13.64 -3.41 -5.28
CA THR A 10 -12.96 -4.37 -6.15
C THR A 10 -11.98 -3.69 -7.09
N SER A 11 -12.35 -2.57 -7.70
CA SER A 11 -11.49 -1.82 -8.63
C SER A 11 -10.29 -1.18 -7.92
N SER A 12 -10.49 -0.65 -6.71
CA SER A 12 -9.40 -0.09 -5.90
C SER A 12 -8.37 -1.15 -5.52
N TYR A 13 -8.82 -2.34 -5.11
CA TYR A 13 -7.93 -3.42 -4.74
C TYR A 13 -7.21 -4.02 -5.96
N GLN A 14 -7.91 -4.20 -7.08
CA GLN A 14 -7.29 -4.66 -8.32
C GLN A 14 -6.20 -3.70 -8.80
N TRP A 15 -6.48 -2.39 -8.80
CA TRP A 15 -5.47 -1.37 -9.11
C TRP A 15 -4.27 -1.45 -8.16
N PHE A 16 -4.52 -1.61 -6.85
CA PHE A 16 -3.44 -1.75 -5.88
C PHE A 16 -2.55 -2.97 -6.17
N LEU A 17 -3.15 -4.10 -6.55
CA LEU A 17 -2.43 -5.31 -6.92
C LEU A 17 -1.68 -5.21 -8.25
N ASP A 18 -2.18 -4.48 -9.24
CA ASP A 18 -1.59 -4.42 -10.58
C ASP A 18 -0.53 -3.30 -10.72
N GLU A 19 -0.76 -2.18 -10.04
CA GLU A 19 0.03 -0.95 -10.17
C GLU A 19 0.57 -0.48 -8.83
N GLY A 20 -0.28 -0.39 -7.80
CA GLY A 20 0.08 0.22 -6.51
C GLY A 20 1.26 -0.43 -5.80
N LEU A 21 1.34 -1.77 -5.80
CA LEU A 21 2.50 -2.49 -5.25
C LEU A 21 3.80 -2.16 -6.01
N ARG A 22 3.74 -2.10 -7.34
CA ARG A 22 4.90 -1.77 -8.18
C ARG A 22 5.35 -0.33 -7.96
N GLU A 23 4.42 0.61 -7.87
CA GLU A 23 4.71 2.01 -7.56
C GLU A 23 5.38 2.16 -6.19
N MET A 24 4.87 1.47 -5.17
CA MET A 24 5.43 1.49 -3.82
C MET A 24 6.87 0.97 -3.79
N PHE A 25 7.15 -0.17 -4.45
CA PHE A 25 8.51 -0.69 -4.52
C PHE A 25 9.47 0.22 -5.30
N ARG A 26 8.99 0.91 -6.33
CA ARG A 26 9.78 1.91 -7.06
C ARG A 26 10.09 3.14 -6.22
N GLU A 27 9.16 3.59 -5.37
CA GLU A 27 9.35 4.76 -4.51
C GLU A 27 10.53 4.58 -3.54
N ILE A 28 10.73 3.36 -3.03
CA ILE A 28 11.79 3.03 -2.08
C ILE A 28 13.10 2.55 -2.73
N SER A 29 13.11 2.32 -4.06
CA SER A 29 14.22 1.73 -4.79
C SER A 29 15.03 2.78 -5.56
N PRO A 30 16.38 2.70 -5.61
CA PRO A 30 17.22 1.75 -4.88
C PRO A 30 17.38 2.13 -3.40
N ILE A 31 17.66 1.13 -2.55
CA ILE A 31 18.13 1.34 -1.19
C ILE A 31 19.66 1.21 -1.20
N GLU A 32 20.36 2.27 -0.82
CA GLU A 32 21.82 2.28 -0.74
C GLU A 32 22.31 2.23 0.71
N ASP A 33 23.46 1.59 0.94
CA ASP A 33 24.14 1.66 2.22
C ASP A 33 24.80 3.04 2.45
N PHE A 34 25.25 3.30 3.67
CA PHE A 34 25.88 4.59 4.01
C PHE A 34 27.11 4.93 3.15
N SER A 35 27.84 3.92 2.69
CA SER A 35 29.03 4.09 1.86
C SER A 35 28.70 4.25 0.37
N GLY A 36 27.46 3.95 -0.04
CA GLY A 36 27.01 3.92 -1.43
C GLY A 36 27.55 2.74 -2.26
N ASN A 37 28.21 1.78 -1.61
CA ASN A 37 28.88 0.63 -2.22
C ASN A 37 27.93 -0.54 -2.48
N LEU A 38 26.91 -0.70 -1.64
CA LEU A 38 25.85 -1.70 -1.80
C LEU A 38 24.56 -0.99 -2.23
N SER A 39 23.95 -1.49 -3.29
CA SER A 39 22.64 -1.03 -3.77
C SER A 39 21.68 -2.21 -3.85
N LEU A 40 20.52 -2.09 -3.21
CA LEU A 40 19.42 -3.04 -3.28
C LEU A 40 18.31 -2.48 -4.17
N GLU A 41 18.05 -3.15 -5.28
CA GLU A 41 17.00 -2.79 -6.24
C GLU A 41 15.82 -3.75 -6.13
N PHE A 42 14.62 -3.20 -6.22
CA PHE A 42 13.38 -3.95 -6.34
C PHE A 42 13.02 -4.10 -7.82
N ILE A 43 13.03 -5.34 -8.33
CA ILE A 43 12.87 -5.61 -9.76
C ILE A 43 11.40 -5.89 -10.09
N ASP A 44 10.79 -6.82 -9.37
CA ASP A 44 9.40 -7.23 -9.58
C ASP A 44 8.82 -7.91 -8.33
N TYR A 45 7.53 -8.24 -8.36
CA TYR A 45 6.88 -9.05 -7.35
C TYR A 45 5.97 -10.11 -7.97
N SER A 46 5.64 -11.10 -7.15
CA SER A 46 4.68 -12.15 -7.50
C SER A 46 3.84 -12.48 -6.27
N LEU A 47 2.54 -12.67 -6.50
CA LEU A 47 1.63 -13.29 -5.54
C LEU A 47 1.47 -14.75 -5.93
N GLY A 48 1.69 -15.65 -4.96
CA GLY A 48 1.39 -17.06 -5.16
C GLY A 48 -0.09 -17.36 -5.02
N GLU A 49 -0.41 -18.65 -4.91
CA GLU A 49 -1.78 -19.10 -4.67
C GLU A 49 -2.14 -19.06 -3.18
N PRO A 50 -3.39 -18.72 -2.84
CA PRO A 50 -3.85 -18.79 -1.46
C PRO A 50 -3.81 -20.23 -0.94
N LYS A 51 -3.38 -20.38 0.32
CA LYS A 51 -3.24 -21.70 0.94
C LYS A 51 -4.58 -22.40 1.24
N TYR A 52 -5.64 -21.62 1.41
CA TYR A 52 -6.97 -22.06 1.81
C TYR A 52 -8.01 -21.38 0.93
N THR A 53 -9.16 -22.00 0.73
CA THR A 53 -10.33 -21.29 0.18
C THR A 53 -10.90 -20.31 1.21
N VAL A 54 -11.85 -19.48 0.78
CA VAL A 54 -12.54 -18.52 1.66
C VAL A 54 -13.29 -19.26 2.78
N GLU A 55 -13.94 -20.38 2.47
CA GLU A 55 -14.68 -21.21 3.43
C GLU A 55 -13.74 -21.87 4.43
N GLU A 56 -12.65 -22.47 3.95
CA GLU A 56 -11.64 -23.09 4.81
C GLU A 56 -10.98 -22.06 5.75
N ALA A 57 -10.74 -20.84 5.26
CA ALA A 57 -10.19 -19.78 6.07
C ALA A 57 -11.11 -19.38 7.22
N LYS A 58 -12.43 -19.34 6.97
CA LYS A 58 -13.47 -19.11 7.98
C LYS A 58 -13.55 -20.26 9.00
N GLU A 59 -13.58 -21.50 8.54
CA GLU A 59 -13.72 -22.67 9.42
C GLU A 59 -12.51 -22.90 10.33
N ARG A 60 -11.31 -22.53 9.87
CA ARG A 60 -10.05 -22.79 10.59
C ARG A 60 -9.53 -21.60 11.39
N ASP A 61 -10.30 -20.52 11.46
CA ASP A 61 -9.89 -19.26 12.11
C ASP A 61 -8.56 -18.68 11.57
N VAL A 62 -8.32 -18.82 10.26
CA VAL A 62 -7.10 -18.32 9.58
C VAL A 62 -7.41 -17.17 8.62
N THR A 63 -6.37 -16.51 8.12
CA THR A 63 -6.51 -15.42 7.14
C THR A 63 -6.48 -15.97 5.71
N TYR A 64 -7.39 -15.52 4.85
CA TYR A 64 -7.36 -15.81 3.41
C TYR A 64 -6.30 -14.92 2.76
N ALA A 65 -5.15 -15.51 2.44
CA ALA A 65 -3.96 -14.79 1.97
C ALA A 65 -3.12 -15.66 1.03
N ALA A 66 -2.31 -14.99 0.20
CA ALA A 66 -1.35 -15.60 -0.71
C ALA A 66 0.08 -15.12 -0.40
N PRO A 67 1.11 -15.96 -0.63
CA PRO A 67 2.49 -15.56 -0.36
C PRO A 67 2.96 -14.50 -1.34
N LEU A 68 3.41 -13.34 -0.83
CA LEU A 68 4.04 -12.29 -1.62
C LEU A 68 5.56 -12.53 -1.66
N ARG A 69 6.09 -12.64 -2.87
CA ARG A 69 7.53 -12.72 -3.13
C ARG A 69 7.96 -11.55 -3.97
N VAL A 70 9.12 -10.99 -3.65
CA VAL A 70 9.70 -9.85 -4.35
C VAL A 70 11.07 -10.25 -4.88
N LYS A 71 11.27 -10.02 -6.18
CA LYS A 71 12.55 -10.23 -6.82
C LYS A 71 13.43 -9.02 -6.55
N VAL A 72 14.48 -9.22 -5.77
CA VAL A 72 15.46 -8.17 -5.44
C VAL A 72 16.78 -8.42 -6.14
N ARG A 73 17.51 -7.35 -6.41
CA ARG A 73 18.88 -7.39 -6.92
C ARG A 73 19.80 -6.61 -5.98
N LEU A 74 20.79 -7.29 -5.42
CA LEU A 74 21.87 -6.67 -4.66
C LEU A 74 23.08 -6.47 -5.57
N ILE A 75 23.53 -5.23 -5.71
CA ILE A 75 24.69 -4.82 -6.50
C ILE A 75 25.77 -4.37 -5.52
N ASN A 76 26.94 -5.02 -5.59
CA ASN A 76 28.15 -4.55 -4.92
C ASN A 76 29.01 -3.80 -5.94
N LYS A 77 29.09 -2.47 -5.81
CA LYS A 77 29.82 -1.59 -6.73
C LYS A 77 31.35 -1.73 -6.60
N GLU A 78 31.87 -2.21 -5.46
CA GLU A 78 33.30 -2.41 -5.26
C GLU A 78 33.81 -3.68 -5.97
N THR A 79 33.05 -4.77 -5.88
CA THR A 79 33.43 -6.06 -6.47
C THR A 79 32.84 -6.27 -7.88
N GLY A 80 31.83 -5.49 -8.25
CA GLY A 80 31.03 -5.69 -9.47
C GLY A 80 30.07 -6.88 -9.37
N GLU A 81 29.92 -7.50 -8.19
CA GLU A 81 29.05 -8.65 -8.00
C GLU A 81 27.57 -8.23 -8.01
N VAL A 82 26.76 -8.99 -8.76
CA VAL A 82 25.31 -8.82 -8.83
C VAL A 82 24.63 -10.11 -8.39
N LYS A 83 23.76 -10.03 -7.38
CA LYS A 83 22.99 -11.16 -6.85
C LYS A 83 21.50 -10.87 -6.98
N GLU A 84 20.77 -11.71 -7.70
CA GLU A 84 19.31 -11.66 -7.76
C GLU A 84 18.71 -12.79 -6.91
N GLN A 85 17.66 -12.48 -6.15
CA GLN A 85 16.97 -13.46 -5.31
C GLN A 85 15.49 -13.12 -5.16
N ASP A 86 14.64 -14.13 -5.10
CA ASP A 86 13.25 -13.99 -4.68
C ASP A 86 13.13 -14.06 -3.16
N VAL A 87 12.74 -12.95 -2.54
CA VAL A 87 12.59 -12.82 -1.09
C VAL A 87 11.11 -12.93 -0.74
N PHE A 88 10.79 -13.77 0.25
CA PHE A 88 9.44 -13.86 0.80
C PHE A 88 9.17 -12.66 1.71
N MET A 89 8.19 -11.84 1.36
CA MET A 89 7.83 -10.63 2.10
C MET A 89 6.76 -10.89 3.17
N GLY A 90 6.03 -12.00 3.05
CA GLY A 90 4.93 -12.36 3.93
C GLY A 90 3.70 -12.85 3.18
N ASP A 91 2.70 -13.30 3.92
CA ASP A 91 1.39 -13.63 3.36
C ASP A 91 0.55 -12.35 3.22
N PHE A 92 0.04 -12.10 2.03
CA PHE A 92 -0.73 -10.91 1.67
C PHE A 92 -2.24 -11.24 1.63
N PRO A 93 -3.08 -10.60 2.45
CA PRO A 93 -4.52 -10.85 2.45
C PRO A 93 -5.15 -10.56 1.09
N LEU A 94 -5.98 -11.49 0.61
CA LEU A 94 -6.68 -11.37 -0.67
C LEU A 94 -8.13 -10.94 -0.47
N MET A 95 -8.62 -10.09 -1.37
CA MET A 95 -10.03 -9.70 -1.41
C MET A 95 -10.86 -10.84 -2.01
N THR A 96 -12.01 -11.12 -1.40
CA THR A 96 -13.00 -12.07 -1.91
C THR A 96 -13.80 -11.47 -3.07
N GLU A 97 -14.54 -12.29 -3.82
CA GLU A 97 -15.44 -11.83 -4.89
C GLU A 97 -16.53 -10.85 -4.40
N THR A 98 -16.85 -10.88 -3.10
CA THR A 98 -17.85 -9.99 -2.47
C THR A 98 -17.26 -8.66 -1.99
N GLY A 99 -15.96 -8.41 -2.22
CA GLY A 99 -15.29 -7.18 -1.79
C GLY A 99 -14.91 -7.16 -0.31
N THR A 100 -14.77 -8.32 0.32
CA THR A 100 -14.45 -8.49 1.74
C THR A 100 -13.10 -9.17 1.93
N PHE A 101 -12.63 -9.26 3.18
CA PHE A 101 -11.41 -9.97 3.57
C PHE A 101 -11.70 -10.93 4.71
N ILE A 102 -11.08 -12.11 4.70
CA ILE A 102 -11.14 -13.04 5.85
C ILE A 102 -9.87 -12.87 6.67
N ILE A 103 -9.99 -12.32 7.87
CA ILE A 103 -8.88 -12.06 8.80
C ILE A 103 -9.12 -12.86 10.06
N ASN A 104 -8.29 -13.88 10.30
CA ASN A 104 -8.40 -14.82 11.42
C ASN A 104 -9.83 -15.39 11.56
N GLY A 105 -10.35 -15.96 10.48
CA GLY A 105 -11.71 -16.53 10.40
C GLY A 105 -12.84 -15.52 10.24
N ALA A 106 -12.63 -14.26 10.65
CA ALA A 106 -13.66 -13.23 10.62
C ALA A 106 -13.70 -12.49 9.28
N GLU A 107 -14.89 -12.36 8.71
CA GLU A 107 -15.12 -11.54 7.52
C GLU A 107 -15.15 -10.05 7.87
N ARG A 108 -14.38 -9.26 7.12
CA ARG A 108 -14.16 -7.83 7.35
C ARG A 108 -14.29 -7.05 6.06
N VAL A 109 -14.74 -5.80 6.18
CA VAL A 109 -14.85 -4.86 5.08
C VAL A 109 -13.93 -3.67 5.37
N ILE A 110 -13.14 -3.28 4.38
CA ILE A 110 -12.40 -2.01 4.43
C ILE A 110 -13.33 -0.90 3.96
N VAL A 111 -13.50 0.13 4.79
CA VAL A 111 -14.37 1.27 4.50
C VAL A 111 -13.57 2.45 3.98
N SER A 112 -14.04 3.06 2.90
CA SER A 112 -13.42 4.26 2.35
C SER A 112 -13.49 5.42 3.34
N GLN A 113 -12.38 6.12 3.54
CA GLN A 113 -12.30 7.28 4.42
C GLN A 113 -12.35 8.57 3.60
N LEU A 114 -13.03 9.59 4.14
CA LEU A 114 -13.00 10.95 3.60
C LEU A 114 -11.95 11.75 4.35
N VAL A 115 -10.88 12.12 3.64
CA VAL A 115 -9.78 12.95 4.16
C VAL A 115 -9.64 14.23 3.35
N ARG A 116 -9.05 15.27 3.96
CA ARG A 116 -8.71 16.50 3.22
C ARG A 116 -7.60 16.20 2.22
N SER A 117 -7.74 16.73 1.01
CA SER A 117 -6.70 16.58 0.00
C SER A 117 -5.42 17.33 0.40
N PRO A 118 -4.24 16.86 -0.02
CA PRO A 118 -3.01 17.62 0.12
C PRO A 118 -3.08 18.92 -0.68
N SER A 119 -2.99 20.06 0.00
CA SER A 119 -3.08 21.38 -0.61
C SER A 119 -2.70 22.51 0.34
N VAL A 120 -2.70 23.74 -0.16
CA VAL A 120 -2.62 24.96 0.64
C VAL A 120 -4.04 25.47 0.88
N TYR A 121 -4.44 25.51 2.15
CA TYR A 121 -5.73 26.00 2.58
C TYR A 121 -5.58 27.37 3.23
N TYR A 122 -6.40 28.34 2.80
CA TYR A 122 -6.46 29.66 3.42
C TYR A 122 -7.73 29.76 4.26
N SER A 123 -7.65 30.43 5.40
CA SER A 123 -8.82 30.78 6.21
C SER A 123 -8.68 32.17 6.78
N ASP A 124 -9.79 32.90 6.84
CA ASP A 124 -9.89 34.13 7.59
C ASP A 124 -10.66 33.91 8.90
N LYS A 125 -10.22 34.61 9.95
CA LYS A 125 -10.93 34.64 11.23
C LYS A 125 -10.96 36.06 11.75
N VAL A 126 -12.13 36.51 12.18
CA VAL A 126 -12.28 37.76 12.92
C VAL A 126 -12.10 37.43 14.39
N ASP A 127 -11.13 38.08 15.03
CA ASP A 127 -10.89 37.91 16.47
C ASP A 127 -12.01 38.58 17.30
N LYS A 128 -11.99 38.38 18.62
CA LYS A 128 -12.98 38.95 19.54
C LYS A 128 -12.95 40.49 19.58
N ASN A 129 -11.89 41.12 19.07
CA ASN A 129 -11.72 42.57 19.02
C ASN A 129 -12.14 43.15 17.65
N GLY A 130 -12.69 42.33 16.75
CA GLY A 130 -13.12 42.74 15.41
C GLY A 130 -12.01 42.81 14.36
N LYS A 131 -10.77 42.40 14.69
CA LYS A 131 -9.66 42.39 13.73
C LYS A 131 -9.73 41.13 12.87
N ARG A 132 -9.66 41.31 11.55
CA ARG A 132 -9.58 40.20 10.59
C ARG A 132 -8.14 39.70 10.49
N GLY A 133 -7.92 38.45 10.85
CA GLY A 133 -6.69 37.70 10.60
C GLY A 133 -6.85 36.75 9.43
N TYR A 134 -5.76 36.53 8.70
CA TYR A 134 -5.66 35.53 7.63
C TYR A 134 -4.60 34.51 8.02
N SER A 135 -4.88 33.23 7.77
CA SER A 135 -3.94 32.13 8.00
C SER A 135 -3.91 31.20 6.80
N ALA A 136 -2.78 30.53 6.61
CA ALA A 136 -2.62 29.47 5.63
C ALA A 136 -2.17 28.18 6.33
N THR A 137 -2.65 27.03 5.86
CA THR A 137 -2.23 25.69 6.30
C THR A 137 -1.78 24.92 5.08
N VAL A 138 -0.57 24.40 5.11
CA VAL A 138 -0.03 23.54 4.06
C VAL A 138 -0.19 22.10 4.49
N ILE A 139 -0.98 21.33 3.75
CA ILE A 139 -1.25 19.92 4.03
C ILE A 139 -0.45 19.07 3.03
N PRO A 140 0.63 18.39 3.44
CA PRO A 140 1.36 17.48 2.57
C PRO A 140 0.64 16.12 2.45
N ASN A 141 0.99 15.36 1.42
CA ASN A 141 0.49 13.98 1.26
C ASN A 141 1.11 13.01 2.29
N ARG A 142 2.37 13.24 2.65
CA ARG A 142 3.10 12.56 3.73
C ARG A 142 4.03 13.57 4.40
N GLY A 143 4.19 13.49 5.72
CA GLY A 143 5.12 14.32 6.49
C GLY A 143 4.45 15.29 7.47
N ALA A 144 5.27 16.15 8.08
CA ALA A 144 4.82 17.08 9.11
C ALA A 144 4.02 18.25 8.53
N TRP A 145 3.03 18.73 9.30
CA TRP A 145 2.30 19.99 9.06
C TRP A 145 2.24 20.85 10.33
#